data_AF-A0A6J4X6Y9-F1
#
_entry.id   AF-A0A6J4X6Y9-F1
#
_cell.length_a   1.000
_cell.length_b   1.000
_cell.length_c   1.000
_cell.angle_alpha   90.00
_cell.angle_beta   90.00
_cell.angle_gamma   90.00
#
_symmetry.space_group_name_H-M   'P 1'
#
loop_
_entity.id
_entity.type
_entity.pdbx_description
1 polymer ?
#
loop_
_entity_poly.entity_id
_entity_poly.type
_entity_poly.pdbx_seq_one_letter_code
_entity_poly.pdbx_strand_id
1 'polypeptide(L)'
;MHTHNFVETYQGLVGYGADRETDENTLIYYLQKFSDDRFMALLTNRMTDEEMLELFNLINRLLQNHLTEAEYHKQFLKDGHGD
;
A
#
# COMPACT_ATOMS: atom_id res chain seq x y z
N MET A 1 13.20 4.78 7.07
CA MET A 1 12.05 4.77 7.99
C MET A 1 10.76 4.98 7.19
N HIS A 2 9.72 4.17 7.42
CA HIS A 2 8.38 4.36 6.83
C HIS A 2 7.46 5.13 7.79
N THR A 3 6.52 5.89 7.24
CA THR A 3 5.58 6.74 7.99
C THR A 3 4.16 6.31 7.68
N HIS A 4 3.38 5.97 8.71
CA HIS A 4 2.00 5.47 8.58
C HIS A 4 1.03 6.34 9.41
N ASN A 5 1.10 7.66 9.23
CA ASN A 5 0.34 8.60 10.06
C ASN A 5 -1.11 8.76 9.60
N PHE A 6 -1.41 8.47 8.32
CA PHE A 6 -2.72 8.73 7.73
C PHE A 6 -3.81 7.91 8.43
N VAL A 7 -3.55 6.63 8.70
CA VAL A 7 -4.50 5.76 9.41
C VAL A 7 -4.84 6.26 10.83
N GLU A 8 -3.91 6.95 11.49
CA GLU A 8 -4.08 7.48 12.85
C GLU A 8 -4.78 8.84 12.86
N THR A 9 -4.56 9.67 11.84
CA THR A 9 -5.05 11.06 11.81
C THR A 9 -6.29 11.26 10.96
N TYR A 10 -6.59 10.37 10.01
CA TYR A 10 -7.73 10.51 9.12
C TYR A 10 -9.05 10.28 9.86
N GLN A 11 -9.92 11.29 9.83
CA GLN A 11 -11.25 11.29 10.47
C GLN A 11 -12.40 11.33 9.45
N GLY A 12 -12.09 11.21 8.15
CA GLY A 12 -13.06 11.23 7.07
C GLY A 12 -13.78 9.90 6.90
N LEU A 13 -14.67 9.84 5.89
CA LEU A 13 -15.40 8.63 5.57
C LEU A 13 -14.46 7.58 4.96
N VAL A 14 -14.60 6.35 5.42
CA VAL A 14 -13.96 5.18 4.81
C VAL A 14 -15.02 4.44 4.00
N GLY A 15 -14.92 4.50 2.67
CA GLY A 15 -15.88 3.94 1.73
C GLY A 15 -15.40 4.07 0.29
N TYR A 16 -15.78 3.11 -0.56
CA TYR A 16 -15.34 3.06 -1.96
C TYR A 16 -16.55 3.19 -2.91
N GLY A 17 -16.41 3.98 -3.97
CA GLY A 17 -17.40 4.17 -5.03
C GLY A 17 -18.22 5.47 -4.95
N ALA A 18 -17.90 6.39 -4.04
CA ALA A 18 -18.63 7.66 -3.89
C ALA A 18 -18.01 8.77 -4.75
N ASP A 19 -16.73 9.05 -4.55
CA ASP A 19 -15.97 10.03 -5.30
C ASP A 19 -14.47 9.67 -5.26
N ARG A 20 -13.69 10.26 -6.17
CA ARG A 20 -12.28 9.94 -6.35
C ARG A 20 -11.44 10.21 -5.11
N GLU A 21 -11.71 11.30 -4.39
CA GLU A 21 -10.93 11.68 -3.21
C GLU A 21 -11.22 10.71 -2.06
N THR A 22 -12.48 10.38 -1.83
CA THR A 22 -12.87 9.40 -0.81
C THR A 22 -12.32 8.00 -1.13
N ASP A 23 -12.30 7.61 -2.39
CA ASP A 23 -11.72 6.33 -2.84
C ASP A 23 -10.20 6.29 -2.59
N GLU A 24 -9.48 7.36 -2.94
CA GLU A 24 -8.03 7.48 -2.68
C GLU A 24 -7.73 7.43 -1.19
N ASN A 25 -8.46 8.20 -0.38
CA ASN A 25 -8.33 8.21 1.08
C ASN A 25 -8.59 6.83 1.68
N THR A 26 -9.62 6.13 1.20
CA THR A 26 -9.96 4.77 1.63
C THR A 26 -8.84 3.79 1.31
N LEU A 27 -8.27 3.85 0.10
CA LEU A 27 -7.14 2.98 -0.27
C LEU A 27 -5.92 3.23 0.62
N ILE A 28 -5.55 4.49 0.87
CA ILE A 28 -4.43 4.83 1.77
C ILE A 28 -4.70 4.30 3.19
N TYR A 29 -5.92 4.49 3.69
CA TYR A 29 -6.33 4.04 5.02
C TYR A 29 -6.18 2.52 5.19
N TYR A 30 -6.70 1.74 4.25
CA TYR A 30 -6.60 0.28 4.30
C TYR A 30 -5.15 -0.19 4.12
N LEU A 31 -4.40 0.35 3.17
CA LEU A 31 -3.00 -0.05 2.94
C LEU A 31 -2.11 0.23 4.15
N GLN A 32 -2.35 1.32 4.89
CA GLN A 32 -1.65 1.57 6.14
C GLN A 32 -2.07 0.63 7.28
N LYS A 33 -3.34 0.21 7.37
CA LYS A 33 -3.73 -0.86 8.31
C LYS A 33 -3.07 -2.20 7.97
N PHE A 34 -2.95 -2.50 6.69
CA PHE A 34 -2.18 -3.64 6.20
C PHE A 34 -0.67 -3.47 6.43
N SER A 35 -0.17 -2.32 6.86
CA SER A 35 1.25 -2.18 7.19
C SER A 35 1.55 -2.51 8.66
N ASP A 36 0.54 -2.82 9.48
CA ASP A 36 0.76 -3.26 10.86
C ASP A 36 1.37 -4.67 10.92
N ASP A 37 2.52 -4.79 11.58
CA ASP A 37 3.29 -6.03 11.65
C ASP A 37 2.49 -7.21 12.23
N ARG A 38 1.69 -6.95 13.28
CA ARG A 38 0.90 -8.00 13.92
C ARG A 38 -0.24 -8.46 13.02
N PHE A 39 -0.91 -7.52 12.37
CA PHE A 39 -1.97 -7.83 11.43
C PHE A 39 -1.45 -8.59 10.22
N MET A 40 -0.34 -8.17 9.61
CA MET A 40 0.22 -8.89 8.45
C MET A 40 0.76 -10.25 8.79
N ALA A 41 1.40 -10.42 9.94
CA ALA A 41 1.80 -11.75 10.41
C ALA A 41 0.59 -12.68 10.57
N LEU A 42 -0.54 -12.17 11.07
CA LEU A 42 -1.77 -12.94 11.17
C LEU A 42 -2.38 -13.25 9.80
N LEU A 43 -2.45 -12.25 8.92
CA LEU A 43 -3.13 -12.35 7.63
C LEU A 43 -2.37 -13.28 6.66
N THR A 44 -1.05 -13.13 6.56
CA THR A 44 -0.21 -13.95 5.66
C THR A 44 -0.22 -15.42 6.05
N ASN A 45 -0.33 -15.76 7.34
CA ASN A 45 -0.51 -17.15 7.80
C ASN A 45 -1.87 -17.76 7.41
N ARG A 46 -2.84 -16.95 6.97
CA ARG A 46 -4.18 -17.40 6.58
C ARG A 46 -4.39 -17.38 5.06
N MET A 47 -3.59 -16.63 4.33
CA MET A 47 -3.64 -16.58 2.88
C MET A 47 -3.17 -17.91 2.28
N THR A 48 -3.82 -18.32 1.20
CA THR A 48 -3.33 -19.37 0.32
C THR A 48 -2.14 -18.85 -0.51
N ASP A 49 -1.35 -19.76 -1.08
CA ASP A 49 -0.26 -19.39 -2.00
C ASP A 49 -0.75 -18.58 -3.21
N GLU A 50 -1.96 -18.88 -3.70
CA GLU A 50 -2.60 -18.16 -4.80
C GLU A 50 -2.93 -16.72 -4.42
N GLU A 51 -3.57 -16.51 -3.25
CA GLU A 51 -3.88 -15.16 -2.75
C GLU A 51 -2.61 -14.31 -2.53
N MET A 52 -1.53 -14.92 -2.02
CA MET A 52 -0.24 -14.24 -1.87
C MET A 52 0.35 -13.84 -3.22
N LEU A 53 0.30 -14.74 -4.21
CA LEU A 53 0.79 -14.47 -5.56
C LEU A 53 -0.03 -13.39 -6.26
N GLU A 54 -1.36 -13.41 -6.11
CA GLU A 54 -2.25 -12.38 -6.65
C GLU A 54 -1.94 -11.00 -6.07
N LEU A 55 -1.79 -10.90 -4.74
CA LEU A 55 -1.45 -9.65 -4.08
C LEU A 55 -0.08 -9.13 -4.52
N PHE A 56 0.92 -10.00 -4.59
CA PHE A 56 2.26 -9.66 -5.09
C PHE A 56 2.21 -9.13 -6.52
N ASN A 57 1.48 -9.80 -7.42
CA ASN A 57 1.34 -9.39 -8.81
C ASN A 57 0.60 -8.06 -8.94
N LEU A 58 -0.45 -7.85 -8.14
CA LEU A 58 -1.18 -6.58 -8.11
C LEU A 58 -0.26 -5.42 -7.72
N ILE A 59 0.48 -5.57 -6.62
CA ILE A 59 1.39 -4.53 -6.12
C ILE A 59 2.46 -4.22 -7.16
N ASN A 60 3.13 -5.24 -7.72
CA ASN A 60 4.18 -5.04 -8.72
C ASN A 60 3.66 -4.34 -9.98
N ARG A 61 2.48 -4.73 -10.47
CA ARG A 61 1.86 -4.08 -11.63
C ARG A 61 1.57 -2.60 -11.35
N LEU A 62 1.10 -2.24 -10.16
CA LEU A 62 0.86 -0.85 -9.79
C LEU A 62 2.17 -0.05 -9.73
N LEU A 63 3.23 -0.62 -9.15
CA LEU A 63 4.54 0.01 -9.09
C LEU A 63 5.10 0.26 -10.51
N GLN A 64 5.06 -0.75 -11.37
CA GLN A 64 5.55 -0.65 -12.76
C GLN A 64 4.76 0.33 -13.62
N ASN A 65 3.43 0.39 -13.45
CA ASN A 65 2.58 1.24 -14.29
C ASN A 65 2.60 2.71 -13.89
N HIS A 66 2.97 3.03 -12.64
CA HIS A 66 2.76 4.36 -12.08
C HIS A 66 4.01 5.03 -11.52
N LEU A 67 5.12 4.31 -11.34
CA LEU A 67 6.38 4.89 -10.91
C LEU A 67 7.42 4.83 -12.03
N THR A 68 8.15 5.93 -12.20
CA THR A 68 9.44 5.89 -12.88
C THR A 68 10.47 5.12 -12.04
N GLU A 69 11.57 4.70 -12.65
CA GLU A 69 12.68 4.05 -11.94
C GLU A 69 13.20 4.92 -10.79
N ALA A 70 13.41 6.21 -11.03
CA ALA A 70 13.86 7.15 -10.00
C ALA A 70 12.85 7.29 -8.85
N GLU A 71 11.53 7.30 -9.13
CA GLU A 71 10.50 7.34 -8.09
C GLU A 71 10.41 6.04 -7.31
N TYR A 72 10.57 4.89 -7.97
CA TYR A 72 10.62 3.59 -7.33
C TYR A 72 11.78 3.50 -6.32
N HIS A 73 13.00 3.86 -6.74
CA HIS A 73 14.17 3.89 -5.85
C HIS A 73 13.98 4.87 -4.70
N LYS A 74 13.59 6.11 -5.01
CA LYS A 74 13.49 7.17 -3.99
C LYS A 74 12.34 6.94 -3.00
N GLN A 75 11.16 6.56 -3.47
CA GLN A 75 9.93 6.54 -2.65
C GLN A 75 9.62 5.15 -2.10
N PHE A 76 9.79 4.09 -2.90
CA PHE A 76 9.45 2.73 -2.50
C PHE A 76 10.62 2.02 -1.82
N LEU A 77 11.77 1.90 -2.49
CA LEU A 77 12.96 1.26 -1.92
C LEU A 77 13.67 2.12 -0.87
N LYS A 78 13.54 3.46 -1.00
CA LYS A 78 14.23 4.45 -0.17
C LYS A 78 15.74 4.28 -0.20
N ASP A 79 16.26 3.82 -1.34
CA ASP A 79 17.68 3.75 -1.61
C ASP A 79 18.11 4.94 -2.48
N GLY A 80 19.34 5.40 -2.27
CA GLY A 80 19.88 6.59 -2.93
C GLY A 80 20.32 6.34 -4.37
N HIS A 81 19.89 5.25 -5.00
CA HIS A 81 20.25 4.91 -6.37
C HIS A 81 19.30 5.60 -7.32
N GLY A 82 19.63 6.84 -7.67
CA GLY A 82 18.90 7.63 -8.64
C GLY A 82 19.84 8.64 -9.30
N ASP A 83 20.84 8.11 -10.02
CA ASP A 83 21.63 8.83 -11.03
C ASP A 83 21.61 8.02 -12.33
#